data_AF-A0A926GV80-F1
#
_entry.id   AF-A0A926GV80-F1
#
_cell.length_a   1.000
_cell.length_b   1.000
_cell.length_c   1.000
_cell.angle_alpha   90.00
_cell.angle_beta   90.00
_cell.angle_gamma   90.00
#
_symmetry.space_group_name_H-M   'P 1'
#
loop_
_entity.id
_entity.type
_entity.pdbx_description
1 polymer ?
#
loop_
_entity_poly.entity_id
_entity_poly.type
_entity_poly.pdbx_seq_one_letter_code
_entity_poly.pdbx_strand_id
1 'polypeptide(L)'
;MPIRMPCLRNDANYNAAFAVYHQTRFSSGPALALYENCLRFLRVGTTGWIGLADGRGLLGVGGGQYTEYKHFRSKVLLPPVEQVNTHSDIRIAMKTKREKCSVGALRFSVELATDAAPLAETKNVLDETGPDESLRNWHCGRHRQAQCA
;
A
#
# COMPACT_ATOMS: atom_id res chain seq x y z
N MET A 1 -20.63 -14.04 -5.63
CA MET A 1 -20.04 -15.21 -6.30
C MET A 1 -18.73 -15.52 -5.61
N PRO A 2 -18.52 -16.73 -5.05
CA PRO A 2 -17.23 -17.08 -4.49
C PRO A 2 -16.22 -17.14 -5.62
N ILE A 3 -15.11 -16.41 -5.48
CA ILE A 3 -13.92 -16.58 -6.31
C ILE A 3 -13.44 -18.02 -6.10
N ARG A 4 -13.86 -18.91 -7.00
CA ARG A 4 -13.41 -20.31 -7.06
C ARG A 4 -11.93 -20.27 -7.42
N MET A 5 -11.05 -20.25 -6.41
CA MET A 5 -9.61 -20.35 -6.60
C MET A 5 -9.31 -21.73 -7.23
N PRO A 6 -8.78 -21.82 -8.47
CA PRO A 6 -8.40 -23.10 -9.04
C PRO A 6 -7.18 -23.66 -8.30
N CYS A 7 -7.40 -24.61 -7.40
CA CYS A 7 -6.43 -25.58 -6.85
C CYS A 7 -4.94 -25.21 -6.99
N LEU A 8 -4.33 -24.84 -5.86
CA LEU A 8 -2.89 -24.90 -5.67
C LEU A 8 -2.40 -26.31 -6.06
N ARG A 9 -1.76 -26.45 -7.21
CA ARG A 9 -0.82 -27.56 -7.42
C ARG A 9 0.43 -27.21 -6.61
N ASN A 10 0.40 -27.64 -5.35
CA ASN A 10 1.49 -27.50 -4.40
C ASN A 10 2.43 -28.70 -4.58
N ASP A 11 3.35 -28.60 -5.54
CA ASP A 11 4.37 -29.62 -5.77
C ASP A 11 5.49 -29.38 -4.74
N ALA A 12 5.63 -30.30 -3.78
CA ALA A 12 6.48 -30.19 -2.59
C ALA A 12 7.98 -29.86 -2.84
N ASN A 13 8.45 -29.90 -4.09
CA ASN A 13 9.84 -29.60 -4.48
C ASN A 13 10.09 -28.17 -4.95
N TYR A 14 9.08 -27.38 -5.33
CA TYR A 14 9.29 -25.98 -5.76
C TYR A 14 9.51 -25.05 -4.55
N ASN A 15 8.93 -25.40 -3.40
CA ASN A 15 8.94 -24.57 -2.20
C ASN A 15 10.28 -24.61 -1.44
N ALA A 16 11.07 -25.68 -1.52
CA ALA A 16 12.26 -25.83 -0.67
C ALA A 16 13.40 -24.86 -1.04
N ALA A 17 13.66 -24.64 -2.33
CA ALA A 17 14.67 -23.68 -2.78
C ALA A 17 14.14 -22.23 -2.80
N PHE A 18 12.87 -22.06 -3.15
CA PHE A 18 12.21 -20.74 -3.20
C PHE A 18 12.00 -20.16 -1.78
N ALA A 19 11.69 -21.00 -0.79
CA ALA A 19 11.55 -20.62 0.61
C ALA A 19 12.81 -19.93 1.16
N VAL A 20 14.01 -20.49 0.95
CA VAL A 20 15.23 -19.95 1.57
C VAL A 20 15.61 -18.58 0.97
N TYR A 21 15.44 -18.38 -0.34
CA TYR A 21 15.77 -17.12 -1.00
C TYR A 21 14.82 -15.98 -0.62
N HIS A 22 13.52 -16.26 -0.54
CA HIS A 22 12.52 -15.23 -0.23
C HIS A 22 12.34 -14.97 1.27
N GLN A 23 12.47 -16.00 2.14
CA GLN A 23 12.34 -15.85 3.59
C GLN A 23 13.44 -14.98 4.21
N THR A 24 14.61 -14.89 3.58
CA THR A 24 15.71 -14.01 4.06
C THR A 24 15.51 -12.53 3.75
N ARG A 25 14.62 -12.19 2.80
CA ARG A 25 14.37 -10.80 2.37
C ARG A 25 13.12 -10.19 2.99
N PHE A 26 12.16 -11.02 3.39
CA PHE A 26 10.92 -10.58 4.03
C PHE A 26 11.03 -10.66 5.56
N SER A 27 11.04 -9.48 6.20
CA SER A 27 11.09 -9.34 7.66
C SER A 27 9.75 -9.61 8.36
N SER A 28 8.63 -9.65 7.63
CA SER A 28 7.29 -9.82 8.22
C SER A 28 6.52 -10.97 7.59
N GLY A 29 5.85 -11.78 8.43
CA GLY A 29 4.98 -12.88 7.97
C GLY A 29 3.89 -12.44 6.98
N PRO A 30 3.19 -11.31 7.21
CA PRO A 30 2.24 -10.76 6.24
C PRO A 30 2.86 -10.38 4.89
N ALA A 31 4.13 -9.99 4.83
CA ALA A 31 4.82 -9.71 3.56
C ALA A 31 5.05 -10.97 2.74
N LEU A 32 5.49 -12.04 3.39
CA LEU A 32 5.65 -13.33 2.72
C LEU A 32 4.30 -13.85 2.21
N ALA A 33 3.27 -13.84 3.06
CA ALA A 33 1.93 -14.27 2.67
C ALA A 33 1.36 -13.43 1.52
N LEU A 34 1.55 -12.11 1.54
CA LEU A 34 1.10 -11.24 0.46
C LEU A 34 1.82 -11.57 -0.86
N TYR A 35 3.14 -11.75 -0.82
CA TYR A 35 3.96 -12.08 -1.98
C TYR A 35 3.50 -13.39 -2.63
N GLU A 36 3.39 -14.46 -1.85
CA GLU A 36 2.95 -15.78 -2.33
C GLU A 36 1.56 -15.72 -2.96
N ASN A 37 0.63 -15.00 -2.31
CA ASN A 37 -0.71 -14.82 -2.86
C ASN A 37 -0.69 -14.03 -4.17
N CYS A 38 0.15 -13.01 -4.30
CA CYS A 38 0.24 -12.18 -5.51
C CYS A 38 0.92 -12.90 -6.68
N LEU A 39 1.90 -13.77 -6.40
CA LEU A 39 2.60 -14.56 -7.42
C LEU A 39 1.62 -15.37 -8.28
N ARG A 40 0.57 -15.91 -7.65
CA ARG A 40 -0.51 -16.65 -8.31
C ARG A 40 -1.25 -15.85 -9.37
N PHE A 41 -1.31 -14.53 -9.23
CA PHE A 41 -2.07 -13.64 -10.11
C PHE A 41 -1.21 -12.92 -11.14
N LEU A 42 0.09 -13.25 -11.28
CA LEU A 42 0.97 -12.61 -12.26
C LEU A 42 0.43 -12.66 -13.70
N ARG A 43 -0.21 -13.77 -14.10
CA ARG A 43 -0.80 -13.91 -15.44
C ARG A 43 -2.11 -13.12 -15.62
N VAL A 44 -2.82 -12.86 -14.52
CA VAL A 44 -4.12 -12.16 -14.52
C VAL A 44 -3.94 -10.66 -14.24
N GLY A 45 -2.84 -10.29 -13.60
CA GLY A 45 -2.49 -8.94 -13.20
C GLY A 45 -3.26 -8.42 -11.98
N THR A 46 -4.34 -9.07 -11.53
CA THR A 46 -5.10 -8.60 -10.35
C THR A 46 -5.77 -9.72 -9.56
N THR A 47 -5.96 -9.51 -8.26
CA THR A 47 -6.61 -10.48 -7.34
C THR A 47 -8.14 -10.40 -7.35
N GLY A 48 -8.73 -9.39 -7.98
CA GLY A 48 -10.15 -9.05 -7.81
C GLY A 48 -10.44 -8.37 -6.46
N TRP A 49 -11.72 -8.08 -6.22
CA TRP A 49 -12.18 -7.48 -4.97
C TRP A 49 -12.39 -8.55 -3.89
N ILE A 50 -11.67 -8.42 -2.79
CA ILE A 50 -11.75 -9.29 -1.61
C ILE A 50 -12.31 -8.51 -0.42
N GLY A 51 -13.13 -9.15 0.41
CA GLY A 51 -13.62 -8.53 1.65
C GLY A 51 -12.51 -8.33 2.67
N LEU A 52 -12.70 -7.43 3.63
CA LEU A 52 -11.73 -7.21 4.71
C LEU A 52 -11.49 -8.47 5.57
N ALA A 53 -12.54 -9.28 5.80
CA ALA A 53 -12.43 -10.53 6.56
C ALA A 53 -11.53 -11.54 5.82
N ASP A 54 -11.77 -11.75 4.53
CA ASP A 54 -10.98 -12.65 3.70
C ASP A 54 -9.53 -12.16 3.58
N GLY A 55 -9.33 -10.84 3.43
CA GLY A 55 -8.00 -10.24 3.37
C GLY A 55 -7.16 -10.45 4.63
N ARG A 56 -7.78 -10.51 5.81
CA ARG A 56 -7.07 -10.84 7.07
C ARG A 56 -6.63 -12.30 7.10
N GLY A 57 -7.52 -13.21 6.68
CA GLY A 57 -7.20 -14.63 6.56
C GLY A 57 -6.09 -14.88 5.54
N LEU A 58 -6.13 -14.18 4.41
CA LEU A 58 -5.15 -14.26 3.34
C LEU A 58 -3.72 -13.92 3.82
N LEU A 59 -3.61 -12.95 4.72
CA LEU A 59 -2.33 -12.48 5.28
C LEU A 59 -1.92 -13.20 6.57
N GLY A 60 -2.68 -14.23 6.99
CA GLY A 60 -2.40 -14.99 8.20
C GLY A 60 -2.56 -14.20 9.49
N VAL A 61 -3.33 -13.10 9.48
CA VAL A 61 -3.60 -12.32 10.70
C VAL A 61 -4.68 -13.03 11.52
N GLY A 62 -4.30 -13.44 12.73
CA GLY A 62 -5.22 -14.11 13.67
C GLY A 62 -6.48 -13.29 13.94
N GLY A 63 -7.61 -14.00 14.08
CA GLY A 63 -8.90 -13.39 14.37
C GLY A 63 -8.84 -12.53 15.64
N GLY A 64 -9.28 -11.28 15.53
CA GLY A 64 -9.29 -10.30 16.64
C GLY A 64 -8.13 -9.30 16.63
N GLN A 65 -7.09 -9.52 15.83
CA GLN A 65 -6.02 -8.54 15.66
C GLN A 65 -6.41 -7.49 14.62
N TYR A 66 -6.10 -6.21 14.91
CA TYR A 66 -6.34 -5.08 14.01
C TYR A 66 -7.81 -4.98 13.53
N THR A 67 -8.74 -5.02 14.48
CA THR A 67 -10.20 -4.91 14.26
C THR A 67 -10.57 -3.67 13.44
N GLU A 68 -9.93 -2.55 13.70
CA GLU A 68 -10.12 -1.30 12.96
C GLU A 68 -9.30 -1.27 11.67
N TYR A 69 -9.94 -0.83 10.58
CA TYR A 69 -9.30 -0.74 9.27
C TYR A 69 -8.05 0.16 9.27
N LYS A 70 -8.05 1.23 10.09
CA LYS A 70 -6.91 2.16 10.18
C LYS A 70 -5.64 1.45 10.64
N HIS A 71 -5.75 0.61 11.67
CA HIS A 71 -4.63 -0.16 12.21
C HIS A 71 -4.24 -1.30 11.26
N PHE A 72 -5.22 -1.99 10.68
CA PHE A 72 -4.95 -3.03 9.68
C PHE A 72 -4.19 -2.49 8.48
N ARG A 73 -4.59 -1.31 7.96
CA ARG A 73 -3.92 -0.66 6.84
C ARG A 73 -2.47 -0.30 7.15
N SER A 74 -2.23 0.36 8.28
CA SER A 74 -0.90 0.88 8.61
C SER A 74 0.09 -0.21 9.04
N LYS A 75 -0.38 -1.29 9.66
CA LYS A 75 0.49 -2.35 10.19
C LYS A 75 0.58 -3.58 9.31
N VAL A 76 -0.48 -3.90 8.55
CA VAL A 76 -0.58 -5.18 7.83
C VAL A 76 -0.70 -5.01 6.32
N LEU A 77 -1.26 -3.91 5.81
CA LEU A 77 -1.39 -3.74 4.36
C LEU A 77 -0.20 -2.99 3.75
N LEU A 78 0.07 -1.77 4.23
CA LEU A 78 1.09 -0.91 3.63
C LEU A 78 2.52 -1.44 3.80
N PRO A 79 2.96 -1.91 4.98
CA PRO A 79 4.35 -2.34 5.15
C PRO A 79 4.71 -3.55 4.27
N PRO A 80 3.86 -4.60 4.19
CA PRO A 80 4.05 -5.69 3.23
C PRO A 80 4.14 -5.25 1.77
N VAL A 81 3.26 -4.34 1.33
CA VAL A 81 3.27 -3.85 -0.06
C VAL A 81 4.59 -3.15 -0.37
N GLU A 82 5.07 -2.30 0.52
CA GLU A 82 6.34 -1.59 0.37
C GLU A 82 7.53 -2.56 0.37
N GLN A 83 7.49 -3.56 1.26
CA GLN A 83 8.53 -4.56 1.37
C GLN A 83 8.65 -5.42 0.10
N VAL A 84 7.52 -5.87 -0.45
CA VAL A 84 7.48 -6.63 -1.70
C VAL A 84 7.99 -5.78 -2.87
N ASN A 85 7.56 -4.54 -2.97
CA ASN A 85 8.04 -3.63 -3.99
C ASN A 85 9.56 -3.35 -3.87
N THR A 86 10.13 -3.40 -2.67
CA THR A 86 11.57 -3.14 -2.46
C THR A 86 12.44 -4.34 -2.75
N HIS A 87 11.99 -5.55 -2.38
CA HIS A 87 12.84 -6.74 -2.35
C HIS A 87 12.53 -7.80 -3.42
N SER A 88 11.57 -7.54 -4.32
CA SER A 88 11.17 -8.52 -5.33
C SER A 88 11.01 -7.90 -6.72
N ASP A 89 11.01 -8.77 -7.73
CA ASP A 89 10.83 -8.41 -9.14
C ASP A 89 9.35 -8.16 -9.52
N ILE A 90 8.45 -8.12 -8.53
CA ILE A 90 7.03 -7.84 -8.75
C ILE A 90 6.64 -6.50 -8.14
N ARG A 91 5.76 -5.78 -8.81
CA ARG A 91 5.17 -4.53 -8.34
C ARG A 91 3.72 -4.76 -7.94
N ILE A 92 3.39 -4.42 -6.70
CA ILE A 92 2.06 -4.55 -6.13
C ILE A 92 1.50 -3.17 -5.83
N ALA A 93 0.26 -2.93 -6.27
CA ALA A 93 -0.52 -1.76 -5.91
C ALA A 93 -1.86 -2.17 -5.28
N MET A 94 -2.17 -1.59 -4.12
CA MET A 94 -3.42 -1.84 -3.40
C MET A 94 -4.47 -0.77 -3.72
N LYS A 95 -5.67 -1.21 -4.09
CA LYS A 95 -6.87 -0.38 -4.24
C LYS A 95 -7.89 -0.75 -3.17
N THR A 96 -8.62 0.24 -2.69
CA THR A 96 -9.66 0.07 -1.67
C THR A 96 -11.00 0.51 -2.24
N LYS A 97 -12.07 -0.22 -1.93
CA LYS A 97 -13.44 0.17 -2.27
C LYS A 97 -14.17 0.52 -0.99
N ARG A 98 -14.72 1.73 -0.97
CA ARG A 98 -15.62 2.18 0.09
C ARG A 98 -17.03 1.68 -0.19
N GLU A 99 -17.65 1.13 0.84
CA GLU A 99 -19.05 0.76 0.86
C GLU A 99 -19.73 1.63 1.92
N LYS A 100 -20.61 2.53 1.47
CA LYS A 100 -21.21 3.58 2.31
C LYS A 100 -20.13 4.43 3.00
N CYS A 101 -19.93 4.24 4.30
CA CYS A 101 -19.04 5.04 5.15
C CYS A 101 -17.75 4.31 5.56
N SER A 102 -17.60 3.03 5.22
CA SER A 102 -16.43 2.22 5.60
C SER A 102 -15.77 1.59 4.38
N VAL A 103 -14.52 1.14 4.53
CA VAL A 103 -13.85 0.36 3.49
C VAL A 103 -14.39 -1.07 3.57
N GLY A 104 -15.04 -1.54 2.52
CA GLY A 104 -15.66 -2.87 2.49
C GLY A 104 -14.78 -3.92 1.81
N ALA A 105 -14.02 -3.51 0.78
CA ALA A 105 -13.22 -4.41 -0.02
C ALA A 105 -11.84 -3.85 -0.42
N LEU A 106 -10.94 -4.77 -0.72
CA LEU A 106 -9.56 -4.54 -1.14
C LEU A 106 -9.32 -5.21 -2.48
N ARG A 107 -8.37 -4.71 -3.26
CA ARG A 107 -7.90 -5.34 -4.48
C ARG A 107 -6.41 -5.09 -4.63
N PHE A 108 -5.66 -6.11 -5.02
CA PHE A 108 -4.25 -5.97 -5.37
C PHE A 108 -4.11 -6.08 -6.89
N SER A 109 -3.31 -5.17 -7.45
CA SER A 109 -2.83 -5.21 -8.83
C SER A 109 -1.37 -5.63 -8.78
N VAL A 110 -0.98 -6.55 -9.64
CA VAL A 110 0.33 -7.21 -9.66
C VAL A 110 0.87 -7.11 -11.06
N GLU A 111 2.07 -6.56 -11.19
CA GLU A 111 2.76 -6.42 -12.46
C GLU A 111 4.20 -6.92 -12.28
N LEU A 112 4.78 -7.49 -13.34
CA LEU A 112 6.21 -7.76 -13.34
C LEU A 112 6.95 -6.43 -13.42
N ALA A 113 8.02 -6.28 -12.63
CA ALA A 113 8.98 -5.21 -12.81
C ALA A 113 9.77 -5.49 -14.09
N THR A 114 9.14 -5.33 -15.25
CA THR A 114 9.86 -5.26 -16.52
C THR A 114 10.78 -4.05 -16.42
N ASP A 115 12.07 -4.19 -16.71
CA ASP A 115 13.05 -3.08 -16.87
C ASP A 115 12.70 -2.08 -17.99
N ALA A 116 11.43 -2.00 -18.41
CA ALA A 116 10.89 -1.04 -19.34
C ALA A 116 10.51 0.28 -18.63
N ALA A 117 11.55 0.93 -18.09
CA ALA A 117 11.73 2.39 -18.05
C ALA A 117 10.70 3.25 -17.25
N PRO A 118 10.97 4.55 -17.04
CA PRO A 118 11.33 5.08 -15.73
C PRO A 118 10.25 6.00 -15.13
N LEU A 119 10.30 6.21 -13.81
CA LEU A 119 9.77 7.38 -13.09
C LEU A 119 8.39 7.90 -13.54
N ALA A 120 7.33 7.14 -13.29
CA ALA A 120 5.99 7.74 -13.22
C ALA A 120 5.84 8.51 -11.91
N GLU A 121 6.26 9.78 -11.96
CA GLU A 121 5.63 10.93 -11.32
C GLU A 121 4.86 10.66 -10.03
N THR A 122 5.43 11.02 -8.88
CA THR A 122 4.62 11.39 -7.73
C THR A 122 3.77 12.59 -8.14
N LYS A 123 2.56 12.35 -8.64
CA LYS A 123 1.49 13.35 -8.59
C LYS A 123 1.14 13.57 -7.13
N ASN A 124 1.97 14.33 -6.43
CA ASN A 124 1.50 15.13 -5.31
C ASN A 124 0.65 16.23 -5.94
N VAL A 125 -0.64 15.94 -6.05
CA VAL A 125 -1.67 16.97 -6.13
C VAL A 125 -1.64 17.69 -4.78
N LEU A 126 -0.80 18.72 -4.70
CA LEU A 126 -1.00 19.86 -3.82
C LEU A 126 -1.07 21.06 -4.75
N ASP A 127 -2.32 21.40 -5.07
CA ASP A 127 -2.85 22.67 -5.53
C ASP A 127 -1.84 23.77 -5.91
N GLU A 128 -1.79 24.06 -7.21
CA GLU A 128 -1.19 25.27 -7.78
C GLU A 128 -1.98 26.49 -7.27
N THR A 129 -1.46 27.19 -6.25
CA THR A 129 -1.74 28.62 -6.11
C THR A 129 -0.49 29.36 -6.58
N GLY A 130 -0.61 29.96 -7.77
CA GLY A 130 0.39 30.83 -8.36
C GLY A 130 0.72 32.04 -7.46
N PRO A 131 1.77 32.80 -7.83
CA PRO A 131 2.39 33.77 -6.93
C PRO A 131 1.46 34.97 -6.68
N ASP A 132 0.87 35.02 -5.49
CA ASP A 132 0.21 36.22 -4.98
C ASP A 132 1.28 37.23 -4.54
N GLU A 133 1.44 38.21 -5.40
CA GLU A 133 2.12 39.48 -5.22
C GLU A 133 1.44 40.32 -4.12
N SER A 134 1.43 39.89 -2.85
CA SER A 134 0.93 40.70 -1.71
C SER A 134 1.97 41.09 -0.67
N LEU A 135 3.26 40.80 -0.91
CA LEU A 135 4.37 41.40 -0.15
C LEU A 135 4.69 42.85 -0.58
N ARG A 136 3.66 43.63 -0.89
CA ARG A 136 3.69 45.09 -0.96
C ARG A 136 2.60 45.61 -0.02
N ASN A 137 2.90 45.63 1.28
CA ASN A 137 2.41 46.59 2.28
C ASN A 137 2.57 46.05 3.70
N TRP A 138 3.82 45.92 4.17
CA TRP A 138 4.05 46.08 5.61
C TRP A 138 4.15 47.57 5.90
N HIS A 139 3.00 48.18 6.20
CA HIS A 139 2.96 49.47 6.87
C HIS A 139 3.54 49.28 8.28
N CYS A 140 4.84 49.55 8.43
CA CYS A 140 5.42 49.82 9.74
C CYS A 140 4.83 51.16 10.21
N GLY A 141 3.78 51.08 11.03
CA GLY A 141 3.06 52.25 11.46
C GLY A 141 2.39 52.05 12.81
N ARG A 142 3.06 52.60 13.83
CA ARG A 142 2.48 53.17 15.06
C ARG A 142 2.49 52.26 16.30
N HIS A 143 3.62 52.29 17.02
CA HIS A 143 3.56 52.48 18.47
C HIS A 143 4.23 53.79 18.84
N ARG A 144 3.37 54.76 19.13
CA ARG A 144 3.66 56.05 19.73
C ARG A 144 3.96 55.78 21.21
N GLN A 145 5.24 55.72 21.60
CA GLN A 145 5.58 55.80 23.02
C GLN A 145 5.49 57.27 23.45
N ALA A 146 4.68 57.47 24.47
CA ALA A 146 4.47 58.73 25.15
C ALA A 146 5.67 59.06 26.04
N GLN A 147 6.09 60.33 25.97
CA GLN A 147 6.47 61.20 27.08
C GLN A 147 7.34 60.63 28.21
N CYS A 148 8.61 61.04 28.23
CA CYS A 148 9.32 61.35 29.47
C CYS A 148 9.66 62.86 29.44
N ALA A 149 9.19 63.56 30.47
CA ALA A 149 9.61 64.90 30.86
C ALA A 149 10.82 64.80 31.81
#